data_AF-A0A8S2RPT7-F1
#
_entry.id   AF-A0A8S2RPT7-F1
#
_cell.length_a   1.000
_cell.length_b   1.000
_cell.length_c   1.000
_cell.angle_alpha   90.00
_cell.angle_beta   90.00
_cell.angle_gamma   90.00
#
_symmetry.space_group_name_H-M   'P 1'
#
loop_
_entity.id
_entity.type
_entity.pdbx_description
1 polymer ?
#
loop_
_entity_poly.entity_id
_entity_poly.type
_entity_poly.pdbx_seq_one_letter_code
_entity_poly.pdbx_strand_id
1 'polypeptide(L)'
;VTLFERNEELGGIWSSKVAYADLHSQQPGGTFEFSDLYDGGEFTTWQHVHDYLQEYADLFHITERIQFQTQVLSVSKDNLKDDTIPWSVEIETISGTEETKKF
;
A
#
# COMPACT_ATOMS: atom_id res chain seq x y z
N VAL A 1 -7.43 -4.27 -10.52
CA VAL A 1 -7.16 -3.41 -9.34
C VAL A 1 -5.94 -2.57 -9.67
N THR A 2 -5.99 -1.27 -9.40
CA THR A 2 -4.86 -0.36 -9.55
C THR A 2 -4.57 0.22 -8.18
N LEU A 3 -3.31 0.18 -7.75
CA LEU A 3 -2.88 0.67 -6.44
C LEU A 3 -1.97 1.89 -6.66
N PHE A 4 -2.16 2.94 -5.87
CA PHE A 4 -1.32 4.13 -5.88
C PHE A 4 -0.67 4.28 -4.50
N GLU A 5 0.65 4.37 -4.45
CA GLU A 5 1.43 4.61 -3.22
C GLU A 5 2.29 5.85 -3.45
N ARG A 6 2.24 6.80 -2.52
CA ARG A 6 2.94 8.08 -2.67
C ARG A 6 4.46 7.95 -2.45
N ASN A 7 4.90 6.93 -1.73
CA ASN A 7 6.31 6.67 -1.46
C ASN A 7 6.90 5.65 -2.45
N GLU A 8 8.19 5.36 -2.30
CA GLU A 8 8.96 4.43 -3.15
C GLU A 8 8.89 2.96 -2.71
N GLU A 9 8.34 2.71 -1.53
CA GLU A 9 8.25 1.39 -0.91
C GLU A 9 6.84 1.18 -0.34
N LEU A 10 6.45 -0.08 -0.17
CA LEU A 10 5.20 -0.45 0.50
C LEU A 10 5.39 -0.46 2.03
N GLY A 11 4.37 -0.91 2.75
CA GLY A 11 4.46 -1.14 4.19
C GLY A 11 4.06 0.05 5.07
N GLY A 12 4.00 1.26 4.52
CA GLY A 12 3.43 2.43 5.19
C GLY A 12 4.11 2.74 6.53
N ILE A 13 3.46 2.41 7.65
CA ILE A 13 4.05 2.62 8.99
C ILE A 13 5.25 1.71 9.27
N TRP A 14 5.35 0.58 8.57
CA TRP A 14 6.46 -0.36 8.65
C TRP A 14 7.55 -0.03 7.62
N SER A 15 7.39 1.03 6.86
CA SER A 15 8.38 1.43 5.86
C SER A 15 9.60 2.08 6.53
N SER A 16 10.75 1.98 5.86
CA SER A 16 12.03 2.53 6.34
C SER A 16 12.00 4.04 6.57
N LYS A 17 11.12 4.75 5.86
CA LYS A 17 10.94 6.20 5.99
C LYS A 17 10.14 6.63 7.23
N VAL A 18 9.31 5.75 7.77
CA VAL A 18 8.37 6.08 8.87
C VAL A 18 8.76 5.38 10.18
N ALA A 19 9.26 4.15 10.09
CA ALA A 19 9.62 3.38 11.26
C ALA A 19 10.81 3.99 12.02
N TYR A 20 10.68 4.11 13.34
CA TYR A 20 11.79 4.49 14.21
C TYR A 20 12.64 3.26 14.55
N ALA A 21 13.92 3.50 14.87
CA ALA A 21 14.94 2.44 14.97
C ALA A 21 14.51 1.22 15.80
N ASP A 22 13.93 1.43 16.98
CA ASP A 22 13.56 0.36 17.92
C ASP A 22 12.07 -0.04 17.84
N LEU A 23 11.38 0.28 16.75
CA LEU A 23 9.99 -0.13 16.58
C LEU A 23 9.90 -1.66 16.44
N HIS A 24 9.10 -2.26 17.33
CA HIS A 24 8.75 -3.68 17.30
C HIS A 24 7.22 -3.83 17.25
N SER A 25 6.77 -4.90 16.60
CA SER A 25 5.41 -5.39 16.73
C SER A 25 5.13 -5.75 18.19
N GLN A 26 4.00 -5.28 18.71
CA GLN A 26 3.51 -5.68 20.04
C GLN A 26 2.64 -6.95 19.97
N GLN A 27 2.57 -7.58 18.79
CA GLN A 27 1.79 -8.78 18.54
C GLN A 27 2.71 -10.00 18.56
N PRO A 28 2.32 -11.10 19.23
CA PRO A 28 3.02 -12.38 19.11
C PRO A 28 2.79 -12.99 17.71
N GLY A 29 3.60 -13.99 17.36
CA GLY A 29 3.46 -14.71 16.11
C GLY A 29 2.11 -15.43 16.01
N GLY A 30 1.61 -15.55 14.79
CA GLY A 30 0.28 -16.09 14.47
C GLY A 30 -0.88 -15.15 14.75
N THR A 31 -0.63 -13.87 15.10
CA THR A 31 -1.69 -12.90 15.41
C THR A 31 -1.71 -11.65 14.53
N PHE A 32 -0.65 -11.40 13.76
CA PHE A 32 -0.57 -10.24 12.86
C PHE A 32 -0.46 -10.62 11.37
N GLU A 33 -0.18 -11.89 11.10
CA GLU A 33 -0.01 -12.44 9.77
C GLU A 33 -1.34 -12.56 9.01
N PHE A 34 -1.23 -12.59 7.68
CA PHE A 34 -2.35 -12.88 6.80
C PHE A 34 -2.66 -14.37 6.91
N SER A 35 -3.95 -14.72 6.80
CA SER A 35 -4.44 -16.07 7.07
C SER A 35 -3.85 -17.17 6.18
N ASP A 36 -3.27 -16.79 5.05
CA ASP A 36 -2.74 -17.62 3.98
C ASP A 36 -1.21 -17.51 3.82
N LEU A 37 -0.52 -16.74 4.68
CA LEU A 37 0.94 -16.72 4.76
C LEU A 37 1.40 -16.55 6.22
N TYR A 38 1.97 -17.61 6.78
CA TYR A 38 2.50 -17.58 8.15
C TYR A 38 3.97 -17.15 8.17
N ASP A 39 4.30 -16.22 9.08
CA ASP A 39 5.63 -15.63 9.29
C ASP A 39 6.31 -16.21 10.53
N GLY A 40 5.56 -16.37 11.63
CA GLY A 40 6.07 -16.96 12.87
C GLY A 40 7.05 -16.09 13.64
N GLY A 41 7.20 -14.80 13.30
CA GLY A 41 7.94 -13.83 14.07
C GLY A 41 7.26 -13.48 15.39
N GLU A 42 7.99 -13.57 16.51
CA GLU A 42 7.52 -13.17 17.84
C GLU A 42 7.96 -11.74 18.17
N PHE A 43 7.01 -10.82 18.41
CA PHE A 43 7.28 -9.42 18.77
C PHE A 43 8.36 -8.76 17.88
N THR A 44 8.25 -9.01 16.58
CA THR A 44 9.35 -8.81 15.64
C THR A 44 9.63 -7.34 15.33
N THR A 45 10.79 -7.04 14.75
CA THR A 45 11.18 -5.67 14.40
C THR A 45 10.33 -5.12 13.26
N TRP A 46 10.34 -3.80 13.08
CA TRP A 46 9.65 -3.19 11.95
C TRP A 46 10.19 -3.68 10.60
N GLN A 47 11.51 -3.92 10.48
CA GLN A 47 12.11 -4.44 9.24
C GLN A 47 11.54 -5.81 8.90
N HIS A 48 11.39 -6.68 9.90
CA HIS A 48 10.83 -8.00 9.68
C HIS A 48 9.37 -7.91 9.23
N VAL A 49 8.55 -7.05 9.85
CA VAL A 49 7.16 -6.85 9.39
C VAL A 49 7.15 -6.30 7.95
N HIS A 50 8.05 -5.37 7.62
CA HIS A 50 8.18 -4.84 6.27
C HIS A 50 8.53 -5.94 5.25
N ASP A 51 9.52 -6.76 5.56
CA ASP A 51 9.98 -7.85 4.69
C ASP A 51 8.86 -8.89 4.48
N TYR A 52 8.12 -9.22 5.54
CA TYR A 52 6.92 -10.05 5.46
C TYR A 52 5.86 -9.46 4.51
N LEU A 53 5.57 -8.15 4.62
CA LEU A 53 4.62 -7.49 3.72
C LEU A 53 5.09 -7.48 2.26
N GLN A 54 6.40 -7.33 2.04
CA GLN A 54 7.00 -7.39 0.70
C GLN A 54 6.92 -8.81 0.13
N GLU A 55 7.24 -9.84 0.92
CA GLU A 55 7.10 -11.24 0.51
C GLU A 55 5.67 -11.58 0.12
N TYR A 56 4.69 -11.16 0.94
CA TYR A 56 3.28 -11.35 0.63
C TYR A 56 2.90 -10.63 -0.68
N ALA A 57 3.32 -9.38 -0.84
CA ALA A 57 3.01 -8.61 -2.04
C ALA A 57 3.58 -9.25 -3.31
N ASP A 58 4.79 -9.82 -3.23
CA ASP A 58 5.42 -10.52 -4.36
C ASP A 58 4.76 -11.87 -4.64
N LEU A 59 4.50 -12.67 -3.61
CA LEU A 59 3.88 -14.00 -3.71
C LEU A 59 2.50 -13.94 -4.36
N PHE A 60 1.72 -12.90 -4.07
CA PHE A 60 0.37 -12.72 -4.57
C PHE A 60 0.26 -11.74 -5.74
N HIS A 61 1.38 -11.38 -6.38
CA HIS A 61 1.44 -10.49 -7.54
C HIS A 61 0.75 -9.12 -7.32
N ILE A 62 0.91 -8.57 -6.10
CA ILE A 62 0.41 -7.26 -5.71
C ILE A 62 1.43 -6.19 -6.08
N THR A 63 2.73 -6.44 -5.87
CA THR A 63 3.81 -5.46 -6.14
C THR A 63 3.75 -4.86 -7.53
N GLU A 64 3.52 -5.68 -8.56
CA GLU A 64 3.40 -5.25 -9.97
C GLU A 64 2.19 -4.36 -10.26
N ARG A 65 1.22 -4.30 -9.35
CA ARG A 65 -0.01 -3.50 -9.48
C ARG A 65 0.10 -2.15 -8.77
N ILE A 66 1.19 -1.92 -8.04
CA ILE A 66 1.45 -0.69 -7.30
C ILE A 66 2.15 0.31 -8.22
N GLN A 67 1.54 1.48 -8.36
CA GLN A 67 2.17 2.67 -8.92
C GLN A 67 2.77 3.46 -7.75
N PHE A 68 4.05 3.20 -7.47
CA PHE A 68 4.82 3.93 -6.47
C PHE A 68 5.05 5.38 -6.89
N GLN A 69 5.42 6.21 -5.92
CA GLN A 69 5.66 7.64 -6.08
C GLN A 69 4.50 8.36 -6.82
N THR A 70 3.27 7.91 -6.53
CA THR A 70 2.04 8.41 -7.13
C THR A 70 1.06 8.76 -6.01
N GLN A 71 0.84 10.05 -5.79
CA GLN A 71 -0.05 10.54 -4.75
C GLN A 71 -1.47 10.72 -5.31
N VAL A 72 -2.47 10.16 -4.64
CA VAL A 72 -3.87 10.51 -4.90
C VAL A 72 -4.16 11.87 -4.28
N LEU A 73 -4.56 12.83 -5.11
CA LEU A 73 -4.92 14.20 -4.70
C LEU A 73 -6.39 14.31 -4.32
N SER A 74 -7.27 13.66 -5.10
CA SER A 74 -8.71 13.75 -4.93
C SER A 74 -9.39 12.48 -5.44
N VAL A 75 -10.48 12.09 -4.78
CA VAL A 75 -11.40 11.06 -5.25
C VAL A 75 -12.79 11.66 -5.21
N SER A 76 -13.44 11.76 -6.36
CA SER A 76 -14.76 12.36 -6.48
C SER A 76 -15.71 11.47 -7.26
N LYS A 77 -16.99 11.55 -6.90
CA LYS A 77 -18.05 10.87 -7.63
C LYS A 77 -18.48 11.77 -8.79
N ASP A 78 -18.43 11.26 -10.01
CA ASP A 78 -19.03 11.90 -11.16
C ASP A 78 -20.55 11.88 -11.02
N ASN A 79 -21.18 13.03 -11.26
CA ASN A 79 -22.64 13.17 -11.33
C ASN A 79 -23.16 12.59 -12.66
N LEU A 80 -22.96 11.30 -12.89
CA LEU A 80 -23.50 10.62 -14.06
C LEU A 80 -24.94 10.19 -13.76
N LYS A 81 -25.84 10.58 -14.66
CA LYS A 81 -27.26 10.16 -14.68
C LYS A 81 -27.44 8.69 -15.11
N ASP A 82 -26.35 7.94 -15.22
CA ASP A 82 -26.30 6.61 -15.82
C ASP A 82 -25.46 5.66 -14.97
N ASP A 83 -25.76 4.36 -15.05
CA ASP A 83 -25.25 3.26 -14.18
C ASP A 83 -23.76 2.91 -14.43
N THR A 84 -22.97 3.82 -15.00
CA THR A 84 -21.54 3.61 -15.24
C THR A 84 -20.68 4.10 -14.09
N ILE A 85 -19.56 3.42 -13.89
CA ILE A 85 -18.70 3.50 -12.71
C ILE A 85 -18.32 4.98 -12.46
N PRO A 86 -18.63 5.52 -11.27
CA PRO A 86 -18.77 6.96 -11.13
C PRO A 86 -17.54 7.60 -10.50
N TRP A 87 -16.35 7.01 -10.53
CA TRP A 87 -15.23 7.54 -9.75
C TRP A 87 -14.16 8.19 -10.62
N SER A 88 -13.88 9.45 -10.28
CA SER A 88 -12.72 10.19 -10.77
C SER A 88 -11.65 10.21 -9.69
N VAL A 89 -10.44 9.78 -10.03
CA VAL A 89 -9.28 9.81 -9.15
C VAL A 89 -8.25 10.74 -9.79
N GLU A 90 -7.97 11.85 -9.12
CA GLU A 90 -6.89 12.78 -9.49
C GLU A 90 -5.62 12.32 -8.79
N ILE A 91 -4.53 12.17 -9.55
CA ILE A 91 -3.24 11.72 -9.06
C ILE A 91 -2.14 12.70 -9.47
N GLU A 92 -1.07 12.75 -8.69
CA GLU A 92 0.18 13.42 -8.99
C GLU A 92 1.31 12.38 -8.98
N THR A 93 2.08 12.32 -10.07
CA THR A 93 3.27 11.44 -10.18
C THR A 93 4.52 12.19 -9.71
N ILE A 94 5.64 11.46 -9.51
CA ILE A 94 6.91 12.08 -9.08
C ILE A 94 7.44 13.20 -10.01
N SER A 95 7.04 13.22 -11.28
CA SER A 95 7.38 14.31 -12.20
C SER A 95 6.56 15.59 -11.97
N GLY A 96 5.64 15.59 -11.00
CA GLY A 96 4.66 16.67 -10.78
C GLY A 96 3.57 16.69 -11.85
N THR A 97 3.39 15.58 -12.59
CA THR A 97 2.34 15.49 -13.61
C THR A 97 1.04 15.08 -12.93
N GLU A 98 0.03 15.94 -13.06
CA GLU A 98 -1.34 15.68 -12.61
C GLU A 98 -2.13 14.94 -13.70
N GLU A 99 -2.80 13.85 -13.31
CA GLU A 99 -3.64 13.05 -14.20
C GLU A 99 -4.99 12.74 -13.53
N THR A 100 -6.08 12.72 -14.31
CA THR A 100 -7.38 12.20 -13.84
C THR A 100 -7.63 10.82 -14.45
N LYS A 101 -7.80 9.82 -13.60
CA LYS A 101 -8.17 8.45 -13.98
C LYS A 101 -9.63 8.18 -13.64
N LYS A 102 -10.37 7.63 -14.61
CA LYS A 102 -11.76 7.20 -14.44
C LYS A 102 -11.80 5.72 -14.09
N PHE A 103 -12.56 5.38 -13.07
CA PHE A 103 -12.76 4.01 -12.61
C PHE A 103 -14.23 3.68 -12.60
#